data_AF-A0A178WFQ9-F1
#
_entry.id   AF-A0A178WFQ9-F1
#
_cell.length_a   1.000
_cell.length_b   1.000
_cell.length_c   1.000
_cell.angle_alpha   90.00
_cell.angle_beta   90.00
_cell.angle_gamma   90.00
#
_symmetry.space_group_name_H-M   'P 1'
#
loop_
_entity.id
_entity.type
_entity.pdbx_description
1 polymer ?
#
loop_
_entity_poly.entity_id
_entity_poly.type
_entity_poly.pdbx_seq_one_letter_code
_entity_poly.pdbx_strand_id
1 'polypeptide(L)'
;MKKKILPITLQVAVLLQFLIVSASALTSTKYIDKLCEMQSVEDKTFCLQTLSANPLAASATGLLPLAEVVIRGIDLPYAKLLVKSADRAIEKIPALKEQFKECQDSFLRIVMSLKSAASELKVSPDTANYDAMICFDETKRVKEVIGKNEDVTSKSLIEMTLRMEKLIFLALGATEVVGG
;
A
#
# COMPACT_ATOMS: atom_id res chain seq x y z
N MET A 1 51.93 10.59 14.77
CA MET A 1 50.61 10.32 14.15
C MET A 1 50.79 9.39 12.94
N LYS A 2 50.33 8.13 13.01
CA LYS A 2 50.33 7.23 11.84
C LYS A 2 49.03 7.44 11.04
N LYS A 3 49.12 8.04 9.85
CA LYS A 3 48.00 8.06 8.87
C LYS A 3 47.79 6.62 8.39
N LYS A 4 46.66 6.00 8.76
CA LYS A 4 46.20 4.76 8.14
C LYS A 4 45.76 5.10 6.72
N ILE A 5 46.57 4.75 5.73
CA ILE A 5 46.22 4.83 4.31
C ILE A 5 45.28 3.65 4.04
N LEU A 6 44.03 3.96 3.68
CA LEU A 6 43.05 2.95 3.30
C LEU A 6 43.53 2.28 1.99
N PRO A 7 43.57 0.94 1.89
CA PRO A 7 44.04 0.27 0.67
C PRO A 7 43.15 0.63 -0.52
N ILE A 8 43.78 0.88 -1.68
CA ILE A 8 43.12 1.31 -2.93
C ILE A 8 41.97 0.36 -3.32
N THR A 9 42.12 -0.93 -3.07
CA THR A 9 41.08 -1.95 -3.29
C THR A 9 39.81 -1.73 -2.47
N LEU A 10 39.93 -1.23 -1.24
CA LEU A 10 38.79 -0.90 -0.38
C LEU A 10 38.09 0.39 -0.85
N GLN A 11 38.85 1.37 -1.37
CA GLN A 11 38.27 2.58 -1.96
C GLN A 11 37.49 2.30 -3.25
N VAL A 12 38.01 1.43 -4.12
CA VAL A 12 37.33 1.02 -5.37
C VAL A 12 36.05 0.24 -5.07
N ALA A 13 36.07 -0.68 -4.10
CA ALA A 13 34.88 -1.44 -3.70
C ALA A 13 33.77 -0.54 -3.16
N VAL A 14 34.12 0.45 -2.34
CA VAL A 14 33.17 1.43 -1.78
C VAL A 14 32.58 2.30 -2.90
N LEU A 15 33.38 2.81 -3.83
CA LEU A 15 32.89 3.58 -4.99
C LEU A 15 31.96 2.76 -5.90
N LEU A 16 32.26 1.47 -6.13
CA LEU A 16 31.38 0.59 -6.89
C LEU A 16 30.02 0.40 -6.21
N GLN A 17 30.01 0.22 -4.89
CA GLN A 17 28.77 0.09 -4.12
C GLN A 17 27.92 1.36 -4.22
N PHE A 18 28.53 2.54 -4.18
CA PHE A 18 27.82 3.81 -4.36
C PHE A 18 27.19 3.93 -5.77
N LEU A 19 27.90 3.56 -6.83
CA LEU A 19 27.36 3.61 -8.20
C LEU A 19 26.16 2.67 -8.41
N ILE A 20 26.22 1.47 -7.82
CA ILE A 20 25.12 0.48 -7.90
C ILE A 20 23.86 0.98 -7.17
N VAL A 21 24.04 1.59 -5.99
CA VAL A 21 22.93 2.17 -5.22
C VAL A 21 22.30 3.35 -5.97
N SER A 22 23.10 4.26 -6.52
CA SER A 22 22.59 5.41 -7.28
C SER A 22 21.84 5.00 -8.56
N ALA A 23 22.33 4.01 -9.30
CA ALA A 23 21.65 3.51 -10.49
C ALA A 23 20.32 2.81 -10.15
N SER A 24 20.31 2.03 -9.05
CA SER A 24 19.09 1.35 -8.58
C SER A 24 18.02 2.31 -8.07
N ALA A 25 18.44 3.41 -7.42
CA ALA A 25 17.52 4.47 -7.02
C ALA A 25 16.91 5.19 -8.24
N LEU A 26 17.71 5.48 -9.27
CA LEU A 26 17.24 6.15 -10.49
C LEU A 26 16.30 5.30 -11.36
N THR A 27 16.49 3.97 -11.38
CA THR A 27 15.58 3.06 -12.09
C THR A 27 14.27 2.87 -11.32
N SER A 28 14.32 2.80 -9.99
CA SER A 28 13.12 2.71 -9.15
C SER A 28 12.22 3.95 -9.29
N THR A 29 12.80 5.16 -9.32
CA THR A 29 12.00 6.39 -9.52
C THR A 29 11.20 6.34 -10.81
N LYS A 30 11.77 5.82 -11.91
CA LYS A 30 11.04 5.66 -13.18
C LYS A 30 9.82 4.74 -13.06
N TYR A 31 9.93 3.64 -12.32
CA TYR A 31 8.81 2.71 -12.14
C TYR A 31 7.73 3.31 -11.22
N ILE A 32 8.15 3.99 -10.15
CA ILE A 32 7.26 4.71 -9.23
C ILE A 32 6.49 5.80 -9.99
N ASP A 33 7.19 6.64 -10.75
CA ASP A 33 6.58 7.70 -11.55
C ASP A 33 5.54 7.11 -12.51
N LYS A 34 5.90 6.03 -13.23
CA LYS A 34 4.98 5.39 -14.17
C LYS A 34 3.73 4.86 -13.48
N LEU A 35 3.85 4.24 -12.30
CA LEU A 35 2.69 3.78 -11.53
C LEU A 35 1.83 4.95 -11.05
N CYS A 36 2.45 6.00 -10.51
CA CYS A 36 1.73 7.17 -9.98
C CYS A 36 1.07 8.02 -11.07
N GLU A 37 1.41 7.83 -12.35
CA GLU A 37 0.77 8.47 -13.51
C GLU A 37 -0.42 7.65 -14.07
N MET A 38 -0.72 6.47 -13.51
CA MET A 38 -1.90 5.69 -13.89
C MET A 38 -3.19 6.45 -13.59
N GLN A 39 -4.22 6.26 -14.43
CA GLN A 39 -5.47 7.04 -14.34
C GLN A 39 -6.23 6.80 -13.04
N SER A 40 -6.17 5.58 -12.50
CA SER A 40 -6.78 5.25 -11.20
C SER A 40 -6.10 5.92 -10.00
N VAL A 41 -4.88 6.45 -10.14
CA VAL A 41 -4.17 7.11 -9.04
C VAL A 41 -4.62 8.57 -8.96
N GLU A 42 -5.63 8.84 -8.12
CA GLU A 42 -6.18 10.18 -7.94
C GLU A 42 -5.21 11.15 -7.24
N ASP A 43 -4.53 10.69 -6.17
CA ASP A 43 -3.62 11.50 -5.36
C ASP A 43 -2.16 11.15 -5.69
N LYS A 44 -1.64 11.75 -6.76
CA LYS A 44 -0.26 11.53 -7.22
C LYS A 44 0.79 11.88 -6.18
N THR A 45 0.54 12.91 -5.36
CA THR A 45 1.47 13.32 -4.31
C THR A 45 1.55 12.25 -3.22
N PHE A 46 0.40 11.75 -2.77
CA PHE A 46 0.34 10.63 -1.83
C PHE A 46 1.01 9.38 -2.39
N CYS A 47 0.80 9.06 -3.67
CA CYS A 47 1.46 7.94 -4.34
C CYS A 47 2.99 8.07 -4.27
N LEU A 48 3.54 9.18 -4.78
CA LEU A 48 4.98 9.42 -4.81
C LEU A 48 5.59 9.37 -3.41
N GLN A 49 4.97 10.02 -2.43
CA GLN A 49 5.46 10.01 -1.05
C GLN A 49 5.43 8.61 -0.44
N THR A 50 4.34 7.88 -0.63
CA THR A 50 4.15 6.54 -0.05
C THR A 50 5.15 5.54 -0.62
N LEU A 51 5.33 5.52 -1.95
CA LEU A 51 6.22 4.58 -2.61
C LEU A 51 7.69 4.96 -2.41
N SER A 52 8.04 6.25 -2.48
CA SER A 52 9.43 6.69 -2.25
C SER A 52 9.90 6.47 -0.81
N ALA A 53 8.98 6.55 0.16
CA ALA A 53 9.29 6.29 1.57
C ALA A 53 9.35 4.79 1.91
N ASN A 54 8.86 3.91 1.04
CA ASN A 54 8.90 2.46 1.25
C ASN A 54 10.17 1.87 0.63
N PRO A 55 11.11 1.30 1.43
CA PRO A 55 12.38 0.79 0.91
C PRO A 55 12.23 -0.32 -0.15
N LEU A 56 11.19 -1.15 -0.06
CA LEU A 56 10.96 -2.22 -1.03
C LEU A 56 10.46 -1.65 -2.38
N ALA A 57 9.62 -0.61 -2.33
CA ALA A 57 9.15 0.06 -3.55
C ALA A 57 10.30 0.88 -4.19
N ALA A 58 11.05 1.61 -3.36
CA ALA A 58 12.23 2.39 -3.77
C ALA A 58 13.41 1.55 -4.29
N SER A 59 13.36 0.22 -4.14
CA SER A 59 14.35 -0.72 -4.68
C SER A 59 13.77 -1.64 -5.75
N ALA A 60 12.50 -1.45 -6.13
CA ALA A 60 11.85 -2.28 -7.14
C ALA A 60 12.56 -2.14 -8.50
N THR A 61 12.85 -3.28 -9.11
CA THR A 61 13.58 -3.37 -10.39
C THR A 61 12.66 -3.48 -11.60
N GLY A 62 11.35 -3.34 -11.41
CA GLY A 62 10.34 -3.40 -12.46
C GLY A 62 8.94 -3.08 -11.96
N LEU A 63 8.00 -2.94 -12.90
CA LEU A 63 6.60 -2.61 -12.61
C LEU A 63 5.88 -3.73 -11.86
N LEU A 64 6.08 -5.00 -12.26
CA LEU A 64 5.45 -6.13 -11.57
C LEU A 64 5.97 -6.26 -10.11
N PRO A 65 7.29 -6.26 -9.82
CA PRO A 65 7.76 -6.23 -8.44
C PRO A 65 7.28 -5.01 -7.64
N LEU A 66 7.19 -3.83 -8.27
CA LEU A 66 6.65 -2.64 -7.62
C LEU A 66 5.17 -2.83 -7.26
N ALA A 67 4.36 -3.33 -8.19
CA ALA A 67 2.95 -3.61 -7.97
C ALA A 67 2.72 -4.67 -6.88
N GLU A 68 3.57 -5.70 -6.81
CA GLU A 68 3.57 -6.66 -5.71
C GLU A 68 3.87 -5.99 -4.36
N VAL A 69 4.81 -5.04 -4.31
CA VAL A 69 5.11 -4.28 -3.09
C VAL A 69 3.91 -3.43 -2.68
N VAL A 70 3.22 -2.77 -3.61
CA VAL A 70 2.01 -2.00 -3.30
C VAL A 70 0.97 -2.91 -2.64
N ILE A 71 0.55 -3.98 -3.33
CA ILE A 71 -0.56 -4.80 -2.85
C ILE A 71 -0.16 -5.61 -1.60
N ARG A 72 0.99 -6.30 -1.63
CA ARG A 72 1.40 -7.23 -0.54
C ARG A 72 2.14 -6.53 0.59
N GLY A 73 2.89 -5.48 0.28
CA GLY A 73 3.80 -4.81 1.21
C GLY A 73 3.21 -3.56 1.88
N ILE A 74 2.18 -2.94 1.30
CA ILE A 74 1.60 -1.69 1.81
C ILE A 74 0.12 -1.90 2.15
N ASP A 75 -0.69 -2.25 1.16
CA ASP A 75 -2.15 -2.27 1.28
C ASP A 75 -2.64 -3.40 2.19
N LEU A 76 -2.20 -4.63 1.91
CA LEU A 76 -2.62 -5.80 2.68
C LEU A 76 -2.24 -5.71 4.17
N PRO A 77 -1.04 -5.25 4.57
CA PRO A 77 -0.73 -4.97 5.97
C PRO A 77 -1.63 -3.92 6.60
N TYR A 78 -1.97 -2.85 5.88
CA TYR A 78 -2.85 -1.79 6.38
C TYR A 78 -4.30 -2.29 6.56
N ALA A 79 -4.82 -3.08 5.61
CA ALA A 79 -6.12 -3.73 5.74
C ALA A 79 -6.19 -4.66 6.96
N LYS A 80 -5.13 -5.43 7.25
CA LYS A 80 -5.04 -6.25 8.47
C LYS A 80 -5.01 -5.40 9.75
N LEU A 81 -4.40 -4.22 9.70
CA LEU A 81 -4.43 -3.26 10.81
C LEU A 81 -5.84 -2.74 11.06
N LEU A 82 -6.62 -2.49 10.01
CA LEU A 82 -8.02 -2.07 10.11
C LEU A 82 -8.91 -3.14 10.78
N VAL A 83 -8.77 -4.41 10.41
CA VAL A 83 -9.46 -5.53 11.09
C VAL A 83 -9.22 -5.48 12.60
N LYS A 84 -7.94 -5.39 13.02
CA LYS A 84 -7.57 -5.29 14.44
C LYS A 84 -8.09 -4.02 15.12
N SER A 85 -8.29 -2.95 14.34
CA SER A 85 -8.78 -1.67 14.86
C SER A 85 -10.29 -1.73 15.09
N ALA A 86 -11.02 -2.41 14.21
CA ALA A 86 -12.43 -2.73 14.42
C ALA A 86 -12.63 -3.64 15.65
N ASP A 87 -11.78 -4.66 15.84
CA ASP A 87 -11.78 -5.50 17.05
C ASP A 87 -11.67 -4.65 18.33
N ARG A 88 -10.68 -3.75 18.38
CA ARG A 88 -10.52 -2.85 19.52
C ARG A 88 -11.71 -1.89 19.70
N ALA A 89 -12.35 -1.48 18.61
CA ALA A 89 -13.53 -0.62 18.66
C ALA A 89 -14.74 -1.36 19.28
N ILE A 90 -14.92 -2.64 18.95
CA ILE A 90 -15.94 -3.52 19.55
C ILE A 90 -15.79 -3.57 21.08
N GLU A 91 -14.56 -3.74 21.57
CA GLU A 91 -14.27 -3.80 23.01
C GLU A 91 -14.50 -2.44 23.70
N LYS A 92 -14.15 -1.35 23.03
CA LYS A 92 -14.16 -0.01 23.60
C LYS A 92 -15.56 0.60 23.71
N ILE A 93 -16.45 0.33 22.76
CA ILE A 93 -17.82 0.85 22.77
C ILE A 93 -18.81 -0.29 22.51
N PRO A 94 -19.14 -1.09 23.53
CA PRO A 94 -20.05 -2.23 23.39
C PRO A 94 -21.43 -1.86 22.82
N ALA A 95 -21.88 -0.61 23.01
CA ALA A 95 -23.13 -0.11 22.45
C ALA A 95 -23.16 -0.07 20.90
N LEU A 96 -22.00 -0.02 20.26
CA LEU A 96 -21.84 -0.01 18.80
C LEU A 96 -21.26 -1.32 18.26
N LYS A 97 -21.25 -2.38 19.08
CA LYS A 97 -20.62 -3.67 18.76
C LYS A 97 -21.02 -4.23 17.40
N GLU A 98 -22.30 -4.23 17.05
CA GLU A 98 -22.75 -4.80 15.78
C GLU A 98 -22.30 -3.96 14.58
N GLN A 99 -22.26 -2.63 14.70
CA GLN A 99 -21.72 -1.75 13.66
C GLN A 99 -20.21 -1.98 13.46
N PHE A 100 -19.45 -2.16 14.54
CA PHE A 100 -18.01 -2.41 14.43
C PHE A 100 -17.68 -3.82 13.94
N LYS A 101 -18.50 -4.83 14.24
CA LYS A 101 -18.39 -6.14 13.60
C LYS A 101 -18.62 -6.07 12.09
N GLU A 102 -19.62 -5.31 11.68
CA GLU A 102 -19.86 -5.11 10.24
C GLU A 102 -18.66 -4.41 9.57
N CYS A 103 -18.07 -3.41 10.23
CA CYS A 103 -16.82 -2.81 9.75
C CYS A 103 -15.68 -3.84 9.68
N GLN A 104 -15.54 -4.70 10.68
CA GLN A 104 -14.55 -5.77 10.71
C GLN A 104 -14.73 -6.73 9.53
N ASP A 105 -15.96 -7.15 9.23
CA ASP A 105 -16.28 -8.03 8.12
C ASP A 105 -15.91 -7.39 6.78
N SER A 106 -16.22 -6.10 6.59
CA SER A 106 -15.77 -5.35 5.41
C SER A 106 -14.24 -5.29 5.30
N PHE A 107 -13.52 -5.05 6.39
CA PHE A 107 -12.05 -5.08 6.36
C PHE A 107 -11.48 -6.47 6.09
N LEU A 108 -12.13 -7.55 6.56
CA LEU A 108 -11.75 -8.92 6.21
C LEU A 108 -11.96 -9.20 4.72
N ARG A 109 -13.03 -8.68 4.12
CA ARG A 109 -13.27 -8.75 2.68
C ARG A 109 -12.18 -8.02 1.89
N ILE A 110 -11.80 -6.81 2.30
CA ILE A 110 -10.63 -6.10 1.73
C ILE A 110 -9.37 -6.97 1.80
N VAL A 111 -9.09 -7.60 2.95
CA VAL A 111 -7.93 -8.49 3.10
C VAL A 111 -7.98 -9.67 2.13
N MET A 112 -9.15 -10.27 1.92
CA MET A 112 -9.32 -11.38 0.99
C MET A 112 -9.17 -10.94 -0.47
N SER A 113 -9.80 -9.83 -0.85
CA SER A 113 -9.72 -9.28 -2.20
C SER A 113 -8.30 -8.85 -2.55
N LEU A 114 -7.56 -8.20 -1.63
CA LEU A 114 -6.14 -7.86 -1.86
C LEU A 114 -5.26 -9.11 -2.03
N LYS A 115 -5.56 -10.21 -1.33
CA LYS A 115 -4.85 -11.50 -1.53
C LYS A 115 -5.16 -12.10 -2.90
N SER A 116 -6.41 -12.00 -3.33
CA SER A 116 -6.87 -12.44 -4.65
C SER A 116 -6.18 -11.63 -5.74
N ALA A 117 -6.25 -10.29 -5.66
CA ALA A 117 -5.57 -9.37 -6.56
C ALA A 117 -4.07 -9.67 -6.67
N ALA A 118 -3.40 -9.87 -5.54
CA ALA A 118 -1.97 -10.19 -5.54
C ALA A 118 -1.62 -11.56 -6.16
N SER A 119 -2.58 -12.49 -6.21
CA SER A 119 -2.38 -13.83 -6.79
C SER A 119 -2.66 -13.81 -8.29
N GLU A 120 -3.63 -13.00 -8.72
CA GLU A 120 -4.01 -12.82 -10.12
C GLU A 120 -3.12 -11.82 -10.86
N LEU A 121 -2.41 -10.92 -10.17
CA LEU A 121 -1.66 -9.80 -10.74
C LEU A 121 -0.78 -10.15 -11.96
N LYS A 122 -0.15 -11.33 -11.96
CA LYS A 122 0.72 -11.79 -13.06
C LYS A 122 -0.05 -12.52 -14.17
N VAL A 123 -1.18 -13.13 -13.83
CA VAL A 123 -1.94 -14.03 -14.72
C VAL A 123 -3.05 -13.27 -15.43
N SER A 124 -3.81 -12.47 -14.68
CA SER A 124 -4.91 -11.64 -15.16
C SER A 124 -4.93 -10.31 -14.38
N PRO A 125 -4.19 -9.30 -14.86
CA PRO A 125 -4.21 -7.95 -14.27
C PRO A 125 -5.62 -7.35 -14.20
N ASP A 126 -6.50 -7.66 -15.16
CA ASP A 126 -7.90 -7.21 -15.16
C ASP A 126 -8.70 -7.83 -14.01
N THR A 127 -8.52 -9.14 -13.75
CA THR A 127 -9.14 -9.78 -12.58
C THR A 127 -8.59 -9.19 -11.29
N ALA A 128 -7.27 -8.94 -11.23
CA ALA A 128 -6.66 -8.31 -10.08
C ALA A 128 -7.18 -6.88 -9.85
N ASN A 129 -7.42 -6.12 -10.92
CA ASN A 129 -8.01 -4.79 -10.87
C ASN A 129 -9.43 -4.85 -10.33
N TYR A 130 -10.26 -5.77 -10.83
CA TYR A 130 -11.61 -5.99 -10.32
C TYR A 130 -11.62 -6.33 -8.81
N ASP A 131 -10.72 -7.20 -8.36
CA ASP A 131 -10.56 -7.51 -6.94
C ASP A 131 -10.15 -6.29 -6.11
N ALA A 132 -9.27 -5.43 -6.64
CA ALA A 132 -8.92 -4.17 -6.00
C ALA A 132 -10.13 -3.19 -5.94
N MET A 133 -10.97 -3.14 -6.97
CA MET A 133 -12.19 -2.32 -6.97
C MET A 133 -13.19 -2.74 -5.89
N ILE A 134 -13.35 -4.05 -5.64
CA ILE A 134 -14.19 -4.56 -4.54
C ILE A 134 -13.77 -3.94 -3.20
N CYS A 135 -12.46 -3.74 -3.00
CA CYS A 135 -11.97 -3.15 -1.76
C CYS A 135 -12.53 -1.73 -1.54
N PHE A 136 -12.70 -0.95 -2.61
CA PHE A 136 -13.27 0.39 -2.52
C PHE A 136 -14.74 0.36 -2.08
N ASP A 137 -15.54 -0.58 -2.59
CA ASP A 137 -16.93 -0.72 -2.17
C ASP A 137 -17.05 -1.10 -0.70
N GLU A 138 -16.15 -1.95 -0.19
CA GLU A 138 -16.09 -2.27 1.25
C GLU A 138 -15.74 -1.04 2.11
N THR A 139 -14.88 -0.13 1.63
CA THR A 139 -14.63 1.14 2.36
C THR A 139 -15.85 2.06 2.38
N LYS A 140 -16.64 2.11 1.30
CA LYS A 140 -17.93 2.82 1.29
C LYS A 140 -18.87 2.23 2.32
N ARG A 141 -18.95 0.89 2.41
CA ARG A 141 -19.80 0.21 3.39
C ARG A 141 -19.45 0.63 4.82
N VAL A 142 -18.17 0.66 5.17
CA VAL A 142 -17.72 1.13 6.49
C VAL A 142 -18.17 2.57 6.74
N LYS A 143 -18.02 3.47 5.76
CA LYS A 143 -18.46 4.87 5.89
C LYS A 143 -19.98 4.99 6.08
N GLU A 144 -20.78 4.16 5.43
CA GLU A 144 -22.23 4.14 5.63
C GLU A 144 -22.62 3.67 7.03
N VAL A 145 -21.92 2.68 7.57
CA VAL A 145 -22.25 2.04 8.86
C VAL A 145 -21.91 2.96 10.04
N ILE A 146 -20.71 3.56 10.07
CA ILE A 146 -20.24 4.34 11.22
C ILE A 146 -19.99 5.82 10.92
N GLY A 147 -20.16 6.29 9.69
CA GLY A 147 -19.76 7.66 9.30
C GLY A 147 -20.59 8.79 9.93
N LYS A 148 -21.76 8.47 10.50
CA LYS A 148 -22.60 9.43 11.24
C LYS A 148 -22.33 9.42 12.75
N ASN A 149 -21.51 8.50 13.25
CA ASN A 149 -21.22 8.40 14.68
C ASN A 149 -20.26 9.52 15.09
N GLU A 150 -20.56 10.18 16.21
CA GLU A 150 -19.77 11.33 16.66
C GLU A 150 -18.63 10.97 17.61
N ASP A 151 -18.60 9.72 18.10
CA ASP A 151 -17.59 9.28 19.04
C ASP A 151 -16.20 9.21 18.40
N VAL A 152 -15.18 9.39 19.24
CA VAL A 152 -13.77 9.46 18.81
C VAL A 152 -13.31 8.14 18.18
N THR A 153 -13.87 7.00 18.58
CA THR A 153 -13.46 5.69 18.07
C THR A 153 -13.97 5.48 16.64
N SER A 154 -15.25 5.79 16.37
CA SER A 154 -15.79 5.78 15.01
C SER A 154 -15.08 6.79 14.10
N LYS A 155 -14.83 8.02 14.56
CA LYS A 155 -14.08 9.03 13.78
C LYS A 155 -12.68 8.56 13.41
N SER A 156 -11.95 8.00 14.38
CA SER A 156 -10.61 7.45 14.12
C SER A 156 -10.66 6.28 13.12
N LEU A 157 -11.67 5.40 13.23
CA LEU A 157 -11.80 4.30 12.28
C LEU A 157 -12.15 4.79 10.87
N ILE A 158 -12.96 5.85 10.73
CA ILE A 158 -13.25 6.52 9.46
C ILE A 158 -11.98 7.13 8.85
N GLU A 159 -11.15 7.83 9.64
CA GLU A 159 -9.87 8.38 9.15
C GLU A 159 -8.96 7.28 8.61
N MET A 160 -8.90 6.13 9.30
CA MET A 160 -8.15 4.98 8.82
C MET A 160 -8.75 4.40 7.54
N THR A 161 -10.08 4.31 7.43
CA THR A 161 -10.77 3.89 6.21
C THR A 161 -10.45 4.80 5.03
N LEU A 162 -10.46 6.12 5.22
CA LEU A 162 -10.10 7.08 4.16
C LEU A 162 -8.65 6.92 3.71
N ARG A 163 -7.74 6.55 4.62
CA ARG A 163 -6.37 6.20 4.23
C ARG A 163 -6.32 4.90 3.44
N MET A 164 -7.13 3.90 3.77
CA MET A 164 -7.24 2.68 2.96
C MET A 164 -7.78 2.97 1.56
N GLU A 165 -8.74 3.89 1.41
CA GLU A 165 -9.23 4.33 0.09
C GLU A 165 -8.09 4.86 -0.78
N LYS A 166 -7.24 5.73 -0.23
CA LYS A 166 -6.06 6.21 -0.95
C LYS A 166 -5.10 5.10 -1.34
N LEU A 167 -4.92 4.11 -0.47
CA LEU A 167 -4.11 2.93 -0.76
C LEU A 167 -4.72 2.05 -1.86
N ILE A 168 -6.03 1.83 -1.83
CA ILE A 168 -6.74 1.07 -2.88
C ILE A 168 -6.55 1.70 -4.26
N PHE A 169 -6.53 3.03 -4.37
CA PHE A 169 -6.17 3.68 -5.63
C PHE A 169 -4.74 3.38 -6.10
N LEU A 170 -3.79 3.15 -5.17
CA LEU A 170 -2.47 2.63 -5.52
C LEU A 170 -2.53 1.18 -5.98
N ALA A 171 -3.33 0.32 -5.36
CA ALA A 171 -3.53 -1.06 -5.83
C ALA A 171 -4.16 -1.09 -7.23
N LEU A 172 -5.13 -0.23 -7.52
CA LEU A 172 -5.70 -0.07 -8.86
C LEU A 172 -4.61 0.36 -9.85
N GLY A 173 -3.85 1.40 -9.55
CA GLY A 173 -2.72 1.82 -10.39
C GLY A 173 -1.66 0.73 -10.58
N ALA A 174 -1.40 -0.06 -9.55
CA ALA A 174 -0.50 -1.19 -9.59
C ALA A 174 -0.97 -2.30 -10.55
N THR A 175 -2.28 -2.56 -10.62
CA THR A 175 -2.86 -3.53 -11.57
C THR A 175 -2.86 -2.97 -13.00
N GLU A 176 -3.24 -1.70 -13.18
CA GLU A 176 -3.24 -1.02 -14.50
C GLU A 176 -1.85 -0.98 -15.11
N VAL A 177 -0.83 -0.58 -14.34
CA VAL A 177 0.53 -0.43 -14.86
C VAL A 177 1.17 -1.76 -15.32
N VAL A 178 0.65 -2.88 -14.81
CA VAL A 178 1.05 -4.25 -15.19
C VAL A 178 0.22 -4.76 -16.37
N GLY A 179 -1.08 -4.47 -16.41
CA GLY A 179 -2.02 -4.88 -17.46
C GLY A 179 -1.81 -4.18 -18.80
N GLY A 180 -1.49 -2.88 -18.76
CA GLY A 180 -1.32 -2.05 -19.95
C GLY A 180 -2.52 -1.15 -20.21
#